data_AF-A0A7C5M5N3-F1
#
_entry.id   AF-A0A7C5M5N3-F1
#
_cell.length_a   1.000
_cell.length_b   1.000
_cell.length_c   1.000
_cell.angle_alpha   90.00
_cell.angle_beta   90.00
_cell.angle_gamma   90.00
#
_symmetry.space_group_name_H-M   'P 1'
#
loop_
_entity.id
_entity.type
_entity.pdbx_description
1 polymer ?
#
loop_
_entity_poly.entity_id
_entity_poly.type
_entity_poly.pdbx_seq_one_letter_code
_entity_poly.pdbx_strand_id
1 'polypeptide(L)'
;MGRIQSSVGLVSGVPIADTVDKLMALAAQPRDILTQRNRGLQAQQVAIGELTALTIAVQLATDKLGKSDAFEQLKATSSRPESLGASIVGTPAVGVYQFTPIRRASNEQLVSSGFGSDTEALGLNGQFSIRFGGFIDDGLEVDQLNGGSGIIRGKLRVTDRSGASEVVDLRFVHTVDDVV
;
A
#
# COMPACT_ATOMS: atom_id res chain seq x y z
N MET A 1 -26.79 -54.07 -58.35
CA MET A 1 -26.49 -53.74 -56.94
C MET A 1 -26.18 -55.07 -56.26
N GLY A 2 -24.93 -55.53 -56.16
CA GLY A 2 -23.81 -54.98 -55.39
C GLY A 2 -23.48 -56.03 -54.29
N ARG A 3 -22.26 -56.32 -53.85
CA ARG A 3 -20.89 -55.84 -54.10
C ARG A 3 -19.99 -57.07 -53.86
N ILE A 4 -18.98 -57.31 -54.69
CA ILE A 4 -17.95 -58.33 -54.42
C ILE A 4 -17.13 -57.84 -53.23
N GLN A 5 -17.25 -58.48 -52.06
CA GLN A 5 -16.37 -58.23 -50.92
C GLN A 5 -15.03 -58.91 -51.16
N SER A 6 -14.05 -58.12 -51.58
CA SER A 6 -12.67 -58.51 -51.93
C SER A 6 -11.81 -58.91 -50.71
N SER A 7 -12.32 -59.78 -49.82
CA SER A 7 -11.62 -60.16 -48.56
C SER A 7 -10.99 -61.56 -48.58
N VAL A 8 -11.37 -62.44 -49.50
CA VAL A 8 -10.81 -63.81 -49.65
C VAL A 8 -10.36 -64.02 -51.09
N GLY A 9 -9.12 -64.48 -51.27
CA GLY A 9 -8.56 -64.75 -52.60
C GLY A 9 -9.35 -65.83 -53.33
N LEU A 10 -9.86 -65.53 -54.53
CA LEU A 10 -10.81 -66.34 -55.29
C LEU A 10 -10.32 -67.76 -55.69
N VAL A 11 -9.06 -68.12 -55.41
CA VAL A 11 -8.43 -69.39 -55.84
C VAL A 11 -7.75 -70.17 -54.71
N SER A 12 -7.35 -69.54 -53.59
CA SER A 12 -6.53 -70.19 -52.55
C SER A 12 -7.24 -70.49 -51.23
N GLY A 13 -8.41 -69.91 -50.96
CA GLY A 13 -9.11 -70.03 -49.67
C GLY A 13 -8.39 -69.36 -48.49
N VAL A 14 -7.33 -68.58 -48.75
CA VAL A 14 -6.52 -67.91 -47.72
C VAL A 14 -7.09 -66.51 -47.43
N PRO A 15 -7.24 -66.12 -46.15
CA PRO A 15 -7.65 -64.77 -45.78
C PRO A 15 -6.48 -63.79 -45.97
N ILE A 16 -6.41 -63.17 -47.14
CA ILE A 16 -5.32 -62.27 -47.54
C ILE A 16 -5.39 -60.95 -46.76
N ALA A 17 -6.59 -60.39 -46.57
CA ALA A 17 -6.79 -59.17 -45.80
C ALA A 17 -6.24 -59.33 -44.37
N ASP A 18 -6.64 -60.39 -43.67
CA ASP A 18 -6.15 -60.69 -42.31
C ASP A 18 -4.63 -60.90 -42.25
N THR A 19 -4.04 -61.48 -43.29
CA THR A 19 -2.59 -61.72 -43.35
C THR A 19 -1.82 -60.42 -43.56
N VAL A 20 -2.32 -59.55 -44.44
CA VAL A 20 -1.77 -58.20 -44.67
C VAL A 20 -1.91 -57.35 -43.42
N ASP A 21 -3.06 -57.38 -42.75
CA ASP A 21 -3.29 -56.64 -41.50
C ASP A 21 -2.34 -57.11 -40.39
N LYS A 22 -2.11 -58.43 -40.25
CA LYS A 22 -1.15 -58.99 -39.27
C LYS A 22 0.30 -58.60 -39.58
N LEU A 23 0.71 -58.62 -40.85
CA LEU A 23 2.05 -58.20 -41.26
C LEU A 23 2.25 -56.68 -41.10
N MET A 24 1.23 -55.88 -41.41
CA MET A 24 1.23 -54.45 -41.15
C MET A 24 1.30 -54.15 -39.64
N ALA A 25 0.57 -54.89 -38.80
CA ALA A 25 0.64 -54.75 -37.35
C ALA A 25 2.04 -55.08 -36.81
N LEU A 26 2.70 -56.13 -37.33
CA LEU A 26 4.07 -56.47 -36.97
C LEU A 26 5.05 -55.37 -37.40
N ALA A 27 4.93 -54.88 -38.63
CA ALA A 27 5.76 -53.79 -39.15
C ALA A 27 5.52 -52.45 -38.43
N ALA A 28 4.35 -52.26 -37.83
CA ALA A 28 4.00 -51.08 -37.03
C ALA A 28 4.59 -51.09 -35.60
N GLN A 29 5.01 -52.24 -35.07
CA GLN A 29 5.51 -52.36 -33.69
C GLN A 29 6.61 -51.35 -33.32
N PRO A 30 7.65 -51.09 -34.15
CA PRO A 30 8.69 -50.13 -33.82
C PRO A 30 8.13 -48.71 -33.67
N ARG A 31 7.19 -48.31 -34.53
CA ARG A 31 6.50 -47.01 -34.46
C ARG A 31 5.65 -46.91 -33.20
N ASP A 32 4.93 -47.97 -32.85
CA ASP A 32 4.04 -47.97 -31.69
C ASP A 32 4.85 -47.87 -30.38
N ILE A 33 6.01 -48.54 -30.30
CA ILE A 33 6.96 -48.40 -29.19
C ILE A 33 7.49 -46.96 -29.09
N LEU A 34 7.90 -46.34 -30.21
CA LEU A 34 8.36 -44.95 -30.22
C LEU A 34 7.24 -43.98 -29.80
N THR A 35 6.01 -44.23 -30.25
CA THR A 35 4.83 -43.43 -29.86
C THR A 35 4.57 -43.54 -28.37
N GLN A 36 4.69 -44.74 -27.80
CA GLN A 36 4.55 -44.97 -26.37
C GLN A 36 5.67 -44.30 -25.56
N ARG A 37 6.92 -44.37 -26.04
CA ARG A 37 8.05 -43.63 -25.43
C ARG A 37 7.84 -42.13 -25.48
N ASN A 38 7.39 -41.58 -26.61
CA ASN A 38 7.11 -40.15 -26.74
C ASN A 38 6.01 -39.70 -25.77
N ARG A 39 4.93 -40.48 -25.59
CA ARG A 39 3.91 -40.18 -24.58
C ARG A 39 4.48 -40.17 -23.16
N GLY A 40 5.37 -41.12 -22.84
CA GLY A 40 6.06 -41.17 -21.55
C GLY A 40 6.94 -39.94 -21.31
N LEU A 41 7.77 -39.56 -22.30
CA LEU A 41 8.62 -38.36 -22.23
C LEU A 41 7.78 -37.08 -22.13
N GLN A 42 6.65 -37.01 -22.85
CA GLN A 42 5.77 -35.85 -22.79
C GLN A 42 5.08 -35.72 -21.42
N ALA A 43 4.67 -36.84 -20.81
CA ALA A 43 4.17 -36.84 -19.43
C ALA A 43 5.25 -36.40 -18.42
N GLN A 44 6.50 -36.83 -18.60
CA GLN A 44 7.62 -36.38 -17.77
C GLN A 44 7.87 -34.87 -17.91
N GLN A 45 7.81 -34.32 -19.12
CA GLN A 45 7.93 -32.87 -19.33
C GLN A 45 6.85 -32.09 -18.58
N VAL A 46 5.59 -32.55 -18.63
CA VAL A 46 4.49 -31.93 -17.87
C VAL A 46 4.76 -32.01 -16.37
N ALA A 47 5.14 -33.18 -15.85
CA ALA A 47 5.43 -33.37 -14.43
C ALA A 47 6.60 -32.50 -13.94
N ILE A 48 7.66 -32.35 -14.74
CA ILE A 48 8.78 -31.44 -14.43
C ILE A 48 8.31 -29.99 -14.43
N GLY A 49 7.46 -29.60 -15.40
CA GLY A 49 6.87 -28.26 -15.44
C GLY A 49 6.04 -27.96 -14.19
N GLU A 50 5.20 -28.90 -13.76
CA GLU A 50 4.38 -28.78 -12.56
C GLU A 50 5.24 -28.70 -11.29
N LEU A 51 6.24 -29.57 -11.15
CA LEU A 51 7.18 -29.53 -10.03
C LEU A 51 7.94 -28.20 -9.98
N THR A 52 8.35 -27.66 -11.12
CA THR A 52 9.03 -26.37 -11.20
C THR A 52 8.11 -25.25 -10.74
N ALA A 53 6.85 -25.25 -11.18
CA ALA A 53 5.87 -24.26 -10.77
C ALA A 53 5.60 -24.31 -9.25
N LEU A 54 5.44 -25.51 -8.69
CA LEU A 54 5.28 -25.70 -7.24
C LEU A 54 6.51 -25.23 -6.45
N THR A 55 7.71 -25.51 -6.96
CA THR A 55 8.97 -25.08 -6.33
C THR A 55 9.09 -23.55 -6.32
N ILE A 56 8.75 -22.88 -7.41
CA ILE A 56 8.70 -21.41 -7.48
C ILE A 56 7.66 -20.85 -6.50
N ALA A 57 6.49 -21.49 -6.39
CA ALA A 57 5.46 -21.05 -5.45
C ALA A 57 5.94 -21.15 -3.98
N VAL A 58 6.62 -22.24 -3.62
CA VAL A 58 7.23 -22.41 -2.30
C VAL A 58 8.35 -21.39 -2.08
N GLN A 59 9.21 -21.16 -3.08
CA GLN A 59 10.26 -20.14 -3.01
C GLN A 59 9.64 -18.76 -2.74
N LEU A 60 8.64 -18.34 -3.50
CA LEU A 60 7.98 -17.05 -3.32
C LEU A 60 7.31 -16.92 -1.95
N ALA A 61 6.67 -17.98 -1.45
CA ALA A 61 6.07 -17.98 -0.12
C ALA A 61 7.13 -17.85 0.98
N THR A 62 8.24 -18.57 0.83
CA THR A 62 9.37 -18.54 1.77
C THR A 62 10.08 -17.20 1.74
N ASP A 63 10.29 -16.60 0.56
CA ASP A 63 10.87 -15.27 0.41
C ASP A 63 10.01 -14.19 1.07
N LYS A 64 8.68 -14.31 0.98
CA LYS A 64 7.76 -13.41 1.68
C LYS A 64 7.82 -13.61 3.19
N LEU A 65 7.84 -14.85 3.65
CA LEU A 65 7.93 -15.19 5.07
C LEU A 65 9.30 -14.83 5.67
N GLY A 66 10.36 -14.79 4.87
CA GLY A 66 11.70 -14.41 5.30
C GLY A 66 11.91 -12.91 5.50
N LYS A 67 10.93 -12.06 5.15
CA LYS A 67 11.03 -10.60 5.35
C LYS A 67 10.71 -10.23 6.79
N SER A 68 11.69 -9.71 7.52
CA SER A 68 11.52 -9.19 8.89
C SER A 68 10.43 -8.12 8.99
N ASP A 69 10.33 -7.25 7.98
CA ASP A 69 9.32 -6.18 7.89
C ASP A 69 7.88 -6.70 7.99
N ALA A 70 7.62 -7.96 7.62
CA ALA A 70 6.30 -8.57 7.75
C ALA A 70 5.90 -8.78 9.22
N PHE A 71 6.88 -8.94 10.12
CA PHE A 71 6.67 -9.19 11.55
C PHE A 71 6.90 -7.97 12.43
N GLU A 72 7.56 -6.95 11.89
CA GLU A 72 7.82 -5.68 12.59
C GLU A 72 6.80 -4.60 12.21
N GLN A 73 5.67 -4.98 11.59
CA GLN A 73 4.62 -4.04 11.22
C GLN A 73 4.01 -3.39 12.45
N LEU A 74 4.06 -2.05 12.48
CA LEU A 74 3.47 -1.25 13.54
C LEU A 74 2.11 -0.69 13.09
N LYS A 75 1.19 -0.56 14.04
CA LYS A 75 -0.12 0.05 13.83
C LYS A 75 -0.27 1.29 14.70
N ALA A 76 -0.59 2.43 14.09
CA ALA A 76 -0.97 3.63 14.83
C ALA A 76 -2.48 3.65 15.05
N THR A 77 -2.88 4.01 16.25
CA THR A 77 -4.29 4.24 16.61
C THR A 77 -4.41 5.59 17.28
N SER A 78 -5.43 6.36 16.89
CA SER A 78 -5.78 7.63 17.53
C SER A 78 -7.07 7.48 18.31
N SER A 79 -7.12 8.09 19.49
CA SER A 79 -8.35 8.18 20.30
C SER A 79 -9.38 9.13 19.69
N ARG A 80 -8.98 10.03 18.79
CA ARG A 80 -9.86 10.98 18.07
C ARG A 80 -9.45 11.15 16.60
N PRO A 81 -9.73 10.16 15.73
CA PRO A 81 -9.30 10.18 14.33
C PRO A 81 -9.81 11.38 13.52
N GLU A 82 -11.02 11.87 13.82
CA GLU A 82 -11.63 13.04 13.16
C GLU A 82 -10.88 14.36 13.41
N SER A 83 -10.06 14.41 14.46
CA SER A 83 -9.29 15.60 14.85
C SER A 83 -7.80 15.44 14.60
N LEU A 84 -7.25 14.25 14.87
CA LEU A 84 -5.84 13.94 14.67
C LEU A 84 -5.70 12.47 14.25
N GLY A 85 -5.47 12.26 12.96
CA GLY A 85 -5.07 10.96 12.42
C GLY A 85 -3.58 10.71 12.61
N ALA A 86 -3.17 9.45 12.64
CA ALA A 86 -1.78 9.06 12.73
C ALA A 86 -1.49 7.96 11.69
N SER A 87 -0.39 8.12 10.95
CA SER A 87 0.19 7.12 10.08
C SER A 87 1.63 6.87 10.50
N ILE A 88 2.14 5.68 10.18
CA ILE A 88 3.51 5.30 10.52
C ILE A 88 4.35 5.36 9.25
N VAL A 89 5.49 6.04 9.35
CA VAL A 89 6.55 6.04 8.35
C VAL A 89 7.84 5.63 9.06
N GLY A 90 8.55 4.66 8.51
CA GLY A 90 9.78 4.11 9.10
C GLY A 90 9.51 3.25 10.35
N THR A 91 10.41 3.32 11.33
CA THR A 91 10.43 2.48 12.53
C THR A 91 10.34 3.32 13.81
N PRO A 92 9.20 3.96 14.10
CA PRO A 92 9.05 4.75 15.31
C PRO A 92 9.13 3.87 16.57
N ALA A 93 9.53 4.47 17.68
CA ALA A 93 9.47 3.80 18.97
C ALA A 93 8.03 3.43 19.33
N VAL A 94 7.82 2.21 19.84
CA VAL A 94 6.50 1.76 20.25
C VAL A 94 6.13 2.41 21.58
N GLY A 95 4.98 3.10 21.63
CA GLY A 95 4.54 3.77 22.84
C GLY A 95 3.22 4.52 22.68
N VAL A 96 2.82 5.15 23.78
CA VAL A 96 1.67 6.05 23.83
C VAL A 96 2.19 7.48 23.74
N TYR A 97 1.67 8.22 22.76
CA TYR A 97 1.99 9.64 22.57
C TYR A 97 0.75 10.47 22.90
N GLN A 98 0.92 11.46 23.77
CA GLN A 98 -0.16 12.35 24.17
C GLN A 98 -0.06 13.68 23.41
N PHE A 99 -1.12 14.01 22.68
CA PHE A 99 -1.22 15.25 21.93
C PHE A 99 -2.44 16.04 22.41
N THR A 100 -2.28 17.35 22.51
CA THR A 100 -3.37 18.30 22.79
C THR A 100 -3.48 19.25 21.61
N PRO A 101 -4.36 18.98 20.62
CA PRO A 101 -4.56 19.89 19.49
C PRO A 101 -5.15 21.23 19.97
N ILE A 102 -4.50 22.34 19.61
CA ILE A 102 -4.92 23.70 20.04
C ILE A 102 -5.65 24.43 18.91
N ARG A 103 -5.03 24.56 17.74
CA ARG A 103 -5.66 25.09 16.52
C ARG A 103 -5.24 24.32 15.28
N ARG A 104 -6.06 24.38 14.24
CA ARG A 104 -5.66 23.91 12.90
C ARG A 104 -4.82 25.00 12.23
N ALA A 105 -3.81 24.59 11.49
CA ALA A 105 -3.14 25.48 10.56
C ALA A 105 -4.18 25.99 9.54
N SER A 106 -4.16 27.29 9.27
CA SER A 106 -5.02 27.94 8.29
C SER A 106 -4.17 28.68 7.27
N ASN A 107 -4.67 28.77 6.05
CA ASN A 107 -4.03 29.57 5.02
C ASN A 107 -4.52 31.03 5.13
N GLU A 108 -3.63 31.98 4.84
CA GLU A 108 -4.04 33.38 4.66
C GLU A 108 -4.84 33.52 3.36
N GLN A 109 -5.97 34.24 3.43
CA GLN A 109 -6.76 34.59 2.26
C GLN A 109 -6.99 36.10 2.27
N LEU A 110 -6.47 36.77 1.23
CA LEU A 110 -6.70 38.19 0.99
C LEU A 110 -7.71 38.32 -0.16
N VAL A 111 -8.80 39.02 0.09
CA VAL A 111 -9.85 39.25 -0.91
C VAL A 111 -9.92 40.74 -1.17
N SER A 112 -9.83 41.14 -2.44
CA SER A 112 -10.00 42.53 -2.84
C SER A 112 -11.44 42.98 -2.59
N SER A 113 -11.65 44.29 -2.46
CA SER A 113 -12.99 44.84 -2.64
C SER A 113 -13.53 44.54 -4.05
N GLY A 114 -14.84 44.67 -4.22
CA GLY A 114 -15.47 44.50 -5.53
C GLY A 114 -15.02 45.56 -6.53
N PHE A 115 -14.84 45.14 -7.79
CA PHE A 115 -14.62 46.02 -8.93
C PHE A 115 -15.88 46.05 -9.80
N GLY A 116 -16.14 47.18 -10.47
CA GLY A 116 -17.33 47.37 -11.28
C GLY A 116 -17.36 46.54 -12.57
N SER A 117 -16.19 46.10 -13.04
CA SER A 117 -16.01 45.33 -14.28
C SER A 117 -14.70 44.52 -14.22
N ASP A 118 -14.63 43.42 -14.96
CA ASP A 118 -13.43 42.59 -15.16
C ASP A 118 -12.47 43.16 -16.21
N THR A 119 -12.93 44.14 -16.99
CA THR A 119 -12.18 44.74 -18.10
C THR A 119 -11.73 46.17 -17.84
N GLU A 120 -12.21 46.80 -16.76
CA GLU A 120 -11.86 48.18 -16.43
C GLU A 120 -10.48 48.24 -15.76
N ALA A 121 -9.60 49.10 -16.30
CA ALA A 121 -8.25 49.24 -15.77
C ALA A 121 -8.29 49.84 -14.36
N LEU A 122 -7.55 49.25 -13.42
CA LEU A 122 -7.54 49.64 -12.01
C LEU A 122 -6.89 51.01 -11.72
N GLY A 123 -6.33 51.67 -12.74
CA GLY A 123 -5.69 52.98 -12.59
C GLY A 123 -4.44 52.99 -11.70
N LEU A 124 -3.84 51.83 -11.43
CA LEU A 124 -2.68 51.69 -10.55
C LEU A 124 -1.36 51.90 -11.31
N ASN A 125 -0.45 52.65 -10.71
CA ASN A 125 0.91 52.86 -11.21
C ASN A 125 1.92 52.54 -10.09
N GLY A 126 2.75 51.49 -10.27
CA GLY A 126 3.74 51.07 -9.28
C GLY A 126 4.18 49.61 -9.44
N GLN A 127 4.96 49.11 -8.48
CA GLN A 127 5.34 47.69 -8.39
C GLN A 127 4.48 46.97 -7.35
N PHE A 128 4.02 45.77 -7.70
CA PHE A 128 3.35 44.86 -6.78
C PHE A 128 4.37 43.83 -6.29
N SER A 129 4.59 43.75 -4.97
CA SER A 129 5.48 42.78 -4.36
C SER A 129 4.73 41.92 -3.35
N ILE A 130 4.74 40.61 -3.53
CA ILE A 130 4.30 39.66 -2.52
C ILE A 130 5.54 39.25 -1.72
N ARG A 131 5.44 39.32 -0.39
CA ARG A 131 6.47 38.84 0.52
C ARG A 131 5.88 37.75 1.37
N PHE A 132 6.61 36.65 1.51
CA PHE A 132 6.27 35.57 2.41
C PHE A 132 7.30 35.57 3.54
N GLY A 133 6.84 35.39 4.78
CA GLY A 133 7.71 35.20 5.93
C GLY A 133 7.78 36.37 6.91
N GLY A 134 8.71 36.18 7.85
CA GLY A 134 8.64 36.68 9.20
C GLY A 134 8.60 35.45 10.10
N PHE A 135 9.77 34.90 10.43
CA PHE A 135 9.85 34.01 11.60
C PHE A 135 9.44 34.89 12.76
N ILE A 136 8.23 34.70 13.26
CA ILE A 136 7.88 35.21 14.57
C ILE A 136 8.93 34.54 15.48
N ASP A 137 9.61 35.32 16.33
CA ASP A 137 10.37 34.74 17.43
C ASP A 137 9.34 33.93 18.23
N ASP A 138 9.29 32.62 17.97
CA ASP A 138 8.36 31.74 18.66
C ASP A 138 8.78 31.78 20.13
N GLY A 139 7.90 32.28 20.99
CA GLY A 139 8.13 32.31 22.42
C GLY A 139 8.50 30.92 22.94
N LEU A 140 9.28 30.87 24.02
CA LEU A 140 9.70 29.60 24.62
C LEU A 140 8.49 28.70 24.89
N GLU A 141 8.52 27.47 24.36
CA GLU A 141 7.43 26.50 24.54
C GLU A 141 7.27 26.16 26.02
N VAL A 142 6.03 26.21 26.53
CA VAL A 142 5.80 25.94 27.95
C VAL A 142 6.09 24.49 28.34
N ASP A 143 6.13 23.57 27.38
CA ASP A 143 6.47 22.16 27.58
C ASP A 143 7.98 21.94 27.77
N GLN A 144 8.82 22.88 27.32
CA GLN A 144 10.26 22.84 27.53
C GLN A 144 10.68 23.37 28.91
N LEU A 145 9.77 24.04 29.61
CA LEU A 145 10.02 24.54 30.97
C LEU A 145 10.26 23.38 31.94
N ASN A 146 10.87 23.69 33.10
CA ASN A 146 11.19 22.71 34.14
C ASN A 146 12.01 21.50 33.63
N GLY A 147 12.98 21.75 32.75
CA GLY A 147 13.84 20.70 32.19
C GLY A 147 13.10 19.77 31.22
N GLY A 148 12.09 20.27 30.51
CA GLY A 148 11.25 19.47 29.60
C GLY A 148 10.07 18.78 30.28
N SER A 149 9.81 19.06 31.56
CA SER A 149 8.63 18.55 32.28
C SER A 149 7.38 19.41 32.04
N GLY A 150 7.53 20.59 31.45
CA GLY A 150 6.46 21.54 31.19
C GLY A 150 5.84 22.16 32.44
N ILE A 151 4.65 22.74 32.29
CA ILE A 151 3.84 23.31 33.38
C ILE A 151 2.56 22.53 33.63
N ILE A 152 1.95 22.73 34.80
CA ILE A 152 0.63 22.19 35.10
C ILE A 152 -0.42 22.92 34.24
N ARG A 153 -1.11 22.16 33.38
CA ARG A 153 -2.24 22.66 32.59
C ARG A 153 -3.50 22.73 33.45
N GLY A 154 -4.32 23.75 33.27
CA GLY A 154 -5.54 23.91 34.05
C GLY A 154 -5.93 25.36 34.27
N LYS A 155 -6.67 25.63 35.34
CA LYS A 155 -7.04 26.99 35.75
C LYS A 155 -6.28 27.36 37.02
N LEU A 156 -5.49 28.42 36.96
CA LEU A 156 -4.79 28.99 38.11
C LEU A 156 -5.60 30.17 38.64
N ARG A 157 -5.98 30.14 39.92
CA ARG A 157 -6.54 31.32 40.59
C ARG A 157 -5.41 32.12 41.23
N VAL A 158 -5.25 33.37 40.83
CA VAL A 158 -4.32 34.30 41.44
C VAL A 158 -5.12 35.27 42.29
N THR A 159 -4.78 35.38 43.57
CA THR A 159 -5.39 36.35 44.49
C THR A 159 -4.34 37.38 44.88
N ASP A 160 -4.65 38.66 44.72
CA ASP A 160 -3.74 39.74 45.06
C ASP A 160 -3.81 40.11 46.55
N ARG A 161 -3.00 41.09 46.96
CA ARG A 161 -3.00 41.59 48.35
C ARG A 161 -4.26 42.35 48.75
N SER A 162 -5.07 42.82 47.79
CA SER A 162 -6.35 43.47 48.05
C SER A 162 -7.49 42.46 48.23
N GLY A 163 -7.23 41.16 47.99
CA GLY A 163 -8.21 40.08 48.06
C GLY A 163 -8.95 39.86 46.74
N ALA A 164 -8.64 40.64 45.70
CA ALA A 164 -9.17 40.43 44.36
C ALA A 164 -8.59 39.14 43.77
N SER A 165 -9.41 38.36 43.08
CA SER A 165 -8.98 37.11 42.46
C SER A 165 -9.28 37.08 40.98
N GLU A 166 -8.33 36.57 40.20
CA GLU A 166 -8.47 36.31 38.78
C GLU A 166 -8.17 34.84 38.48
N VAL A 167 -8.80 34.28 37.45
CA VAL A 167 -8.58 32.90 37.03
C VAL A 167 -7.91 32.89 35.66
N VAL A 168 -6.65 32.49 35.63
CA VAL A 168 -5.85 32.32 34.42
C VAL A 168 -6.05 30.91 33.88
N ASP A 169 -6.40 30.78 32.60
CA ASP A 169 -6.63 29.49 31.94
C ASP A 169 -5.40 29.04 31.15
N LEU A 170 -4.64 28.11 31.72
CA LEU A 170 -3.41 27.57 31.16
C LEU A 170 -3.65 26.34 30.27
N ARG A 171 -4.91 25.93 30.05
CA ARG A 171 -5.22 24.68 29.32
C ARG A 171 -4.71 24.68 27.88
N PHE A 172 -4.65 25.85 27.24
CA PHE A 172 -4.35 26.00 25.81
C PHE A 172 -3.11 26.84 25.52
N VAL A 173 -2.31 27.14 26.54
CA VAL A 173 -1.07 27.93 26.43
C VAL A 173 -0.01 27.12 25.68
N HIS A 174 0.62 27.70 24.67
CA HIS A 174 1.68 27.07 23.89
C HIS A 174 3.05 27.64 24.25
N THR A 175 3.16 28.96 24.32
CA THR A 175 4.39 29.68 24.67
C THR A 175 4.19 30.49 25.94
N VAL A 176 5.29 30.96 26.54
CA VAL A 176 5.21 31.85 27.71
C VAL A 176 4.44 33.14 27.39
N ASP A 177 4.48 33.58 26.12
CA ASP A 177 3.82 34.79 25.66
C ASP A 177 2.29 34.69 25.68
N ASP A 178 1.72 33.48 25.68
CA ASP A 178 0.28 33.25 25.80
C ASP A 178 -0.26 33.49 27.24
N VAL A 179 0.62 33.71 28.22
CA VAL A 179 0.27 33.85 29.65
C VAL A 179 0.34 35.31 30.14
N VAL A 180 0.81 36.24 29.30
CA VAL A 180 1.16 37.63 29.69
C VAL A 180 0.00 38.60 29.55
#